data_AF-A0A382D8N9-F1
#
_entry.id   AF-A0A382D8N9-F1
#
_cell.length_a   1.000
_cell.length_b   1.000
_cell.length_c   1.000
_cell.angle_alpha   90.00
_cell.angle_beta   90.00
_cell.angle_gamma   90.00
#
_symmetry.space_group_name_H-M   'P 1'
#
loop_
_entity.id
_entity.type
_entity.pdbx_description
1 polymer ?
#
loop_
_entity_poly.entity_id
_entity_poly.type
_entity_poly.pdbx_seq_one_letter_code
_entity_poly.pdbx_strand_id
1 'polypeptide(L)' 'MAETQKTAERRVFTIIANIPKGKVASYGQIAQLAGMPSHARLVGRILSQLPDSTSLPWHRVVNSQGHITNP' A
#
# COMPACT_ATOMS: atom_id res chain seq x y z
N MET A 1 18.49 8.90 -7.49
CA MET A 1 17.93 7.97 -6.46
C MET A 1 16.52 8.37 -5.99
N ALA A 2 16.11 9.65 -6.03
CA ALA A 2 14.75 10.07 -5.63
C ALA A 2 13.61 9.69 -6.62
N GLU A 3 13.90 9.50 -7.91
CA GLU A 3 12.87 9.16 -8.92
C GLU A 3 12.29 7.74 -8.78
N THR A 4 13.11 6.79 -8.35
CA THR A 4 12.68 5.39 -8.15
C THR A 4 11.63 5.28 -7.06
N GLN A 5 11.80 6.06 -5.98
CA GLN A 5 10.87 6.14 -4.84
C GLN A 5 9.49 6.67 -5.27
N LYS A 6 9.44 7.79 -6.01
CA LYS A 6 8.19 8.39 -6.51
C LYS A 6 7.42 7.46 -7.44
N THR A 7 8.13 6.68 -8.27
CA THR A 7 7.51 5.73 -9.19
C THR A 7 6.89 4.56 -8.45
N ALA A 8 7.60 4.03 -7.45
CA ALA A 8 7.14 2.97 -6.57
C ALA A 8 5.87 3.37 -5.78
N GLU A 9 5.86 4.56 -5.18
CA GLU A 9 4.71 5.14 -4.47
C GLU A 9 3.48 5.23 -5.38
N ARG A 10 3.65 5.75 -6.60
CA ARG A 10 2.55 5.84 -7.57
C ARG A 10 1.96 4.46 -7.90
N ARG A 11 2.80 3.45 -8.09
CA ARG A 11 2.33 2.07 -8.35
C ARG A 11 1.55 1.53 -7.16
N VAL A 12 2.05 1.70 -5.94
CA VAL A 12 1.37 1.31 -4.71
C VAL A 12 -0.01 1.97 -4.62
N PHE A 13 -0.11 3.27 -4.87
CA PHE A 13 -1.39 3.98 -4.86
C PHE A 13 -2.35 3.48 -5.93
N THR A 14 -1.87 3.26 -7.16
CA THR A 14 -2.71 2.68 -8.24
C THR A 14 -3.23 1.30 -7.86
N ILE A 15 -2.40 0.44 -7.25
CA ILE A 15 -2.82 -0.90 -6.81
C ILE A 15 -3.88 -0.79 -5.72
N ILE A 16 -3.66 0.05 -4.70
CA ILE A 16 -4.61 0.24 -3.59
C ILE A 16 -5.94 0.80 -4.11
N ALA A 17 -5.91 1.78 -5.01
CA ALA A 17 -7.10 2.35 -5.63
C ALA A 17 -7.92 1.31 -6.43
N ASN A 18 -7.26 0.28 -6.98
CA ASN A 18 -7.92 -0.81 -7.72
C ASN A 18 -8.43 -1.94 -6.82
N ILE A 19 -8.20 -1.92 -5.51
CA ILE A 19 -8.75 -2.96 -4.62
C ILE A 19 -10.28 -2.83 -4.60
N PRO A 20 -11.05 -3.84 -5.08
CA PRO A 20 -12.50 -3.74 -5.13
C PRO A 20 -13.11 -3.77 -3.72
N LYS A 21 -14.33 -3.25 -3.60
CA LYS A 21 -15.09 -3.31 -2.34
C LYS A 21 -15.30 -4.79 -1.94
N GLY A 22 -15.13 -5.10 -0.65
CA GLY A 22 -15.26 -6.46 -0.13
C GLY A 22 -14.01 -7.33 -0.29
N LYS A 23 -12.92 -6.81 -0.89
CA LYS A 23 -11.61 -7.47 -0.89
C LYS A 23 -10.59 -6.65 -0.11
N VAL A 24 -9.61 -7.36 0.43
CA VAL A 24 -8.43 -6.80 1.11
C VAL A 24 -7.17 -7.32 0.46
N ALA A 25 -6.09 -6.56 0.58
CA ALA A 25 -4.77 -6.97 0.10
C ALA A 25 -3.75 -6.77 1.21
N SER A 26 -2.76 -7.66 1.29
CA SER A 26 -1.70 -7.50 2.29
C SER A 26 -0.63 -6.51 1.84
N TYR A 27 0.08 -5.88 2.79
CA TYR A 27 1.24 -5.03 2.47
C TYR A 27 2.27 -5.76 1.58
N GLY A 28 2.47 -7.06 1.81
CA GLY A 28 3.35 -7.90 1.01
C GLY A 28 2.85 -8.08 -0.42
N GLN A 29 1.55 -8.35 -0.60
CA GLN A 29 0.94 -8.46 -1.93
C GLN A 29 1.06 -7.16 -2.72
N ILE A 30 0.81 -6.02 -2.07
CA ILE A 30 0.94 -4.71 -2.72
C ILE A 30 2.41 -4.45 -3.12
N ALA A 31 3.37 -4.79 -2.25
CA ALA A 31 4.79 -4.70 -2.55
C ALA A 31 5.17 -5.57 -3.77
N GLN A 32 4.68 -6.82 -3.83
CA GLN A 32 4.91 -7.70 -4.97
C GLN A 32 4.33 -7.12 -6.27
N LEU A 33 3.08 -6.66 -6.24
CA LEU A 33 2.40 -6.06 -7.40
C LEU A 33 3.07 -4.76 -7.86
N ALA A 34 3.68 -4.00 -6.94
CA ALA A 34 4.41 -2.78 -7.26
C ALA A 34 5.80 -3.06 -7.89
N GLY A 35 6.24 -4.33 -7.93
CA GLY A 35 7.57 -4.75 -8.39
C GLY A 35 8.64 -4.66 -7.32
N MET A 36 8.25 -4.64 -6.04
CA MET A 36 9.15 -4.52 -4.89
C MET A 36 8.84 -5.59 -3.82
N PRO A 37 8.98 -6.89 -4.12
CA PRO A 37 8.51 -8.00 -3.28
C PRO A 37 9.00 -7.97 -1.83
N SER A 38 10.20 -7.43 -1.56
CA SER A 38 10.79 -7.35 -0.21
C SER A 38 10.52 -6.04 0.54
N HIS A 39 9.73 -5.13 -0.01
CA HIS A 39 9.54 -3.77 0.51
C HIS A 39 8.17 -3.55 1.19
N ALA A 40 7.58 -4.60 1.79
CA ALA A 40 6.30 -4.48 2.50
C ALA A 40 6.31 -3.39 3.59
N ARG A 41 7.43 -3.24 4.33
CA ARG A 41 7.62 -2.18 5.33
C ARG A 41 7.60 -0.78 4.70
N LEU A 42 8.12 -0.63 3.48
CA LEU A 42 8.08 0.62 2.74
C LEU A 42 6.64 1.02 2.41
N VAL A 43 5.81 0.06 1.98
CA VAL A 43 4.37 0.29 1.72
C VAL A 43 3.67 0.81 2.97
N GLY A 44 3.95 0.21 4.15
CA GLY A 44 3.44 0.71 5.43
C GLY A 44 3.89 2.13 5.75
N ARG A 45 5.16 2.46 5.50
CA ARG A 45 5.71 3.80 5.70
C ARG A 45 5.15 4.85 4.72
N ILE A 46 4.84 4.44 3.49
CA ILE A 46 4.17 5.30 2.50
C ILE A 46 2.75 5.59 2.96
N LEU A 47 2.03 4.54 3.41
CA LEU A 47 0.67 4.67 3.92
C LEU A 47 0.61 5.54 5.19
N SER A 48 1.58 5.44 6.10
CA SER A 48 1.64 6.28 7.30
C SER A 48 2.00 7.75 7.04
N GLN A 49 2.41 8.09 5.82
CA GLN A 49 2.69 9.48 5.40
C GLN A 49 1.54 10.06 4.57
N LEU A 50 0.47 9.30 4.33
CA LEU A 50 -0.68 9.82 3.62
C LEU A 50 -1.41 10.86 4.49
N PRO A 51 -1.85 11.98 3.89
CA PRO A 51 -2.73 12.91 4.58
C PRO A 51 -4.10 12.27 4.81
N ASP A 52 -4.72 12.58 5.96
CA ASP A 52 -6.01 12.03 6.39
C ASP A 52 -7.15 12.28 5.38
N SER A 53 -7.03 13.33 4.55
CA SER A 53 -7.98 13.67 3.48
C SER A 53 -7.86 12.81 2.21
N THR A 54 -7.11 11.72 2.27
CA THR A 54 -6.84 10.83 1.15
C THR A 54 -8.08 10.00 0.77
N SER A 55 -8.43 9.97 -0.53
CA SER A 55 -9.51 9.14 -1.07
C SER A 55 -9.11 7.66 -1.30
N LEU A 56 -7.86 7.28 -1.00
CA LEU A 56 -7.40 5.90 -1.16
C LEU A 56 -8.07 4.99 -0.12
N PRO A 57 -8.52 3.78 -0.51
CA PRO A 57 -9.08 2.81 0.41
C PRO A 57 -7.99 2.11 1.24
N TRP A 58 -7.19 2.88 1.99
CA TRP A 58 -6.08 2.37 2.80
C TRP A 58 -6.54 1.34 3.85
N HIS A 59 -7.79 1.46 4.34
CA HIS A 59 -8.43 0.49 5.24
C HIS A 59 -8.54 -0.93 4.66
N ARG A 60 -8.36 -1.11 3.34
CA ARG A 60 -8.35 -2.43 2.68
C ARG A 60 -6.96 -3.07 2.67
N VAL A 61 -5.96 -2.37 3.18
CA VAL A 61 -4.60 -2.88 3.30
C VAL A 61 -4.42 -3.48 4.68
N VAL A 62 -4.12 -4.78 4.73
CA VAL A 62 -4.00 -5.56 5.96
C VAL A 62 -2.60 -6.15 6.11
N ASN A 63 -2.26 -6.61 7.31
CA ASN A 63 -1.04 -7.38 7.51
C ASN A 63 -1.16 -8.81 6.93
N SER A 64 -0.09 -9.59 7.00
CA SER A 64 -0.07 -10.99 6.55
C SER A 64 -1.02 -11.90 7.32
N GLN A 65 -1.49 -11.48 8.50
CA GLN A 65 -2.47 -12.20 9.33
C GLN A 65 -3.91 -11.72 9.06
N GLY A 66 -4.13 -10.77 8.14
CA GLY A 66 -5.45 -10.24 7.82
C GLY A 66 -5.97 -9.18 8.79
N HIS A 67 -5.16 -8.70 9.73
CA HIS A 67 -5.54 -7.63 10.65
C HIS A 67 -5.10 -6.26 10.13
N ILE A 68 -5.89 -5.23 10.43
CA ILE A 68 -5.55 -3.83 10.19
C ILE A 68 -4.58 -3.41 11.30
N THR A 69 -3.34 -3.09 10.94
CA THR A 69 -2.28 -2.76 11.92
C THR A 69 -2.12 -1.26 12.14
N ASN A 70 -2.53 -0.43 11.19
CA ASN A 70 -2.37 1.03 11.28
C ASN A 70 -3.73 1.73 11.35
N PRO A 71 -3.91 2.70 12.26
CA PRO A 71 -5.01 3.65 12.25
C PRO A 71 -4.85 4.74 11.18
#